data_AF-A0A1C2GHZ0-F1
#
_entry.id   AF-A0A1C2GHZ0-F1
#
_cell.length_a   1.000
_cell.length_b   1.000
_cell.length_c   1.000
_cell.angle_alpha   90.00
_cell.angle_beta   90.00
_cell.angle_gamma   90.00
#
_symmetry.space_group_name_H-M   'P 1'
#
loop_
_entity.id
_entity.type
_entity.pdbx_description
1 polymer ?
#
loop_
_entity_poly.entity_id
_entity_poly.type
_entity_poly.pdbx_seq_one_letter_code
_entity_poly.pdbx_strand_id
1 'polypeptide(L)'
;MKYLKLLLFVAVLGLTLPGKPVKAQCTVCSVNVESNKQNGGKQANGLNHGIMYLLAAPYLAVAAVGFLWYKKYRRKNVELNMRSEKLNLN
;
A
#
# COMPACT_ATOMS: atom_id res chain seq x y z
N MET A 1 15.14 1.46 30.46
CA MET A 1 14.02 2.16 29.77
C MET A 1 14.32 3.61 29.41
N LYS A 2 14.94 4.42 30.28
CA LYS A 2 15.21 5.85 30.02
C LYS A 2 16.13 6.08 28.80
N TYR A 3 17.21 5.30 28.70
CA TYR A 3 18.17 5.37 27.59
C TYR A 3 17.63 4.78 26.27
N LEU A 4 16.72 3.79 26.35
CA LEU A 4 16.07 3.21 25.16
C LEU A 4 15.11 4.21 24.51
N LYS A 5 14.33 4.94 25.32
CA LYS A 5 13.48 6.04 24.85
C LYS A 5 14.32 7.18 24.26
N LEU A 6 15.45 7.50 24.88
CA LEU A 6 16.39 8.50 24.36
C LEU A 6 17.01 8.06 23.02
N LEU A 7 17.41 6.80 22.89
CA LEU A 7 17.94 6.23 21.64
C LEU A 7 16.89 6.26 20.53
N LEU A 8 15.65 5.86 20.83
CA LEU A 8 14.54 5.93 19.86
C LEU A 8 14.26 7.38 19.45
N PHE A 9 14.28 8.32 20.40
CA PHE A 9 14.07 9.74 20.12
C PHE A 9 15.17 10.32 19.21
N VAL A 10 16.44 10.02 19.51
CA VAL A 10 17.59 10.45 18.69
C VAL A 10 17.57 9.80 17.31
N ALA A 11 17.17 8.52 17.20
CA ALA A 11 17.03 7.83 15.92
C ALA A 11 15.93 8.44 15.04
N VAL A 12 14.76 8.75 15.63
CA VAL A 12 13.66 9.41 14.92
C VAL A 12 14.07 10.83 14.49
N LEU A 13 14.72 11.58 15.38
CA LEU A 13 15.18 12.94 15.10
C LEU A 13 16.24 12.97 13.97
N GLY A 14 17.16 12.00 13.98
CA GLY A 14 18.17 11.83 12.93
C GLY A 14 17.57 11.51 11.55
N LEU A 15 16.41 10.84 11.52
CA LEU A 15 15.69 10.52 10.30
C LEU A 15 14.95 11.72 9.68
N THR A 16 14.70 12.77 10.47
CA THR A 16 13.99 13.98 10.02
C THR A 16 14.91 15.11 9.56
N LEU A 17 16.23 14.94 9.66
CA LEU A 17 17.19 15.93 9.17
C LEU A 17 17.12 15.99 7.63
N PRO A 18 16.99 17.17 7.03
CA PRO A 18 17.03 17.29 5.58
C PRO A 18 18.44 16.90 5.11
N GLY A 19 18.52 15.74 4.46
CA GLY A 19 19.72 15.31 3.77
C GLY A 19 20.12 16.32 2.69
N LYS A 20 21.41 16.29 2.31
CA LYS A 20 21.95 17.01 1.14
C LYS A 20 20.97 16.91 -0.05
N PRO A 21 20.92 17.88 -0.98
CA PRO A 21 20.13 17.74 -2.20
C PRO A 21 20.60 16.49 -2.95
N VAL A 22 19.94 15.37 -2.69
CA VAL A 22 20.07 14.17 -3.48
C VAL A 22 19.54 14.61 -4.83
N LYS A 23 20.40 14.66 -5.85
CA LYS A 23 19.99 14.82 -7.24
C LYS A 23 18.85 13.82 -7.42
N ALA A 24 17.63 14.31 -7.57
CA ALA A 24 16.45 13.48 -7.56
C ALA A 24 16.68 12.31 -8.52
N GLN A 25 16.72 11.08 -8.01
CA GLN A 25 16.83 9.86 -8.84
C GLN A 25 15.48 9.52 -9.50
N CYS A 26 14.64 10.54 -9.71
CA CYS A 26 13.26 10.41 -10.16
C CYS A 26 12.97 11.37 -11.32
N THR A 27 13.80 11.37 -12.37
CA THR A 27 13.42 11.81 -13.73
C THR A 27 14.20 11.05 -14.80
N VAL A 28 14.33 9.73 -14.66
CA VAL A 28 14.88 8.92 -15.77
C VAL A 28 13.81 8.70 -16.85
N CYS A 29 12.55 8.51 -16.46
CA CYS A 29 11.50 8.17 -17.41
C CYS A 29 11.26 9.25 -18.47
N SER A 30 11.29 10.54 -18.11
CA SER A 30 11.06 11.63 -19.08
C SER A 30 12.24 11.84 -20.01
N VAL A 31 13.47 11.84 -19.50
CA VAL A 31 14.69 12.01 -20.32
C VAL A 31 14.88 10.85 -21.28
N ASN A 32 14.62 9.62 -20.83
CA ASN A 32 14.71 8.43 -21.67
C ASN A 32 13.58 8.39 -22.70
N VAL A 33 12.37 8.85 -22.36
CA VAL A 33 11.26 8.95 -23.32
C VAL A 33 11.52 10.00 -24.40
N GLU A 34 12.01 11.18 -24.01
CA GLU A 34 12.33 12.26 -24.94
C GLU A 34 13.45 11.82 -25.89
N SER A 35 14.50 11.19 -25.36
CA SER A 35 15.61 10.64 -26.15
C SER A 35 15.15 9.50 -27.07
N ASN A 36 14.26 8.61 -26.61
CA ASN A 36 13.71 7.54 -27.47
C ASN A 36 12.84 8.12 -28.59
N LYS A 37 12.02 9.14 -28.30
CA LYS A 37 11.17 9.79 -29.28
C LYS A 37 11.98 10.52 -30.36
N GLN A 38 13.05 11.23 -29.95
CA GLN A 38 13.95 11.93 -30.88
C GLN A 38 14.72 10.96 -31.79
N ASN A 39 15.03 9.75 -31.31
CA ASN A 39 15.66 8.69 -32.11
C ASN A 39 14.65 7.83 -32.90
N GLY A 40 13.39 8.25 -33.03
CA GLY A 40 12.35 7.53 -33.80
C GLY A 40 11.72 6.32 -33.08
N GLY A 41 12.04 6.10 -31.81
CA GLY A 41 11.49 5.04 -30.98
C GLY A 41 10.04 5.30 -30.57
N LYS A 42 9.15 4.34 -30.88
CA LYS A 42 7.71 4.43 -30.55
C LYS A 42 7.38 4.12 -29.08
N GLN A 43 8.38 3.74 -28.28
CA GLN A 43 8.22 3.33 -26.88
C GLN A 43 7.70 4.45 -25.95
N ALA A 44 7.84 5.71 -26.40
CA ALA A 44 7.21 6.88 -25.79
C ALA A 44 5.67 6.86 -25.87
N ASN A 45 5.12 6.28 -26.94
CA ASN A 45 3.68 6.21 -27.17
C ASN A 45 3.10 5.09 -26.29
N GLY A 46 2.45 5.48 -25.18
CA GLY A 46 1.81 4.54 -24.26
C GLY A 46 2.43 4.50 -22.86
N LEU A 47 3.49 5.29 -22.58
CA LEU A 47 4.07 5.33 -21.23
C LEU A 47 3.03 5.71 -20.15
N ASN A 48 2.15 6.67 -20.43
CA ASN A 48 1.09 7.08 -19.49
C ASN A 48 0.14 5.92 -19.16
N HIS A 49 -0.14 5.04 -20.12
CA HIS A 49 -0.95 3.84 -19.87
C HIS A 49 -0.18 2.83 -19.01
N GLY A 50 1.12 2.63 -19.26
CA GLY A 50 1.97 1.78 -18.43
C GLY A 50 2.07 2.26 -16.98
N ILE A 51 2.21 3.58 -16.76
CA ILE A 51 2.22 4.18 -15.42
C ILE A 51 0.88 3.94 -14.71
N MET A 52 -0.24 4.19 -15.39
CA MET A 52 -1.56 3.91 -14.81
C MET A 52 -1.75 2.42 -14.48
N TYR A 53 -1.23 1.52 -15.32
CA TYR A 53 -1.31 0.08 -15.07
C TYR A 53 -0.52 -0.33 -13.82
N LEU A 54 0.73 0.13 -13.69
CA LEU A 54 1.58 -0.14 -12.52
C LEU A 54 1.03 0.50 -11.24
N LEU A 55 0.44 1.69 -11.34
CA LEU A 55 -0.24 2.34 -10.21
C LEU A 55 -1.51 1.61 -9.81
N ALA A 56 -2.31 1.13 -10.76
CA ALA A 56 -3.57 0.44 -10.47
C ALA A 56 -3.37 -0.96 -9.87
N ALA A 57 -2.33 -1.69 -10.32
CA ALA A 57 -2.04 -3.05 -9.90
C ALA A 57 -2.06 -3.30 -8.37
N PRO A 58 -1.36 -2.52 -7.52
CA PRO A 58 -1.37 -2.73 -6.07
C PRO A 58 -2.77 -2.51 -5.45
N TYR A 59 -3.52 -1.50 -5.90
CA TYR A 59 -4.86 -1.26 -5.38
C TYR A 59 -5.83 -2.37 -5.77
N LEU A 60 -5.75 -2.85 -7.01
CA LEU A 60 -6.56 -3.96 -7.50
C LEU A 60 -6.24 -5.27 -6.74
N ALA A 61 -4.96 -5.53 -6.49
CA ALA A 61 -4.54 -6.71 -5.71
C ALA A 61 -5.11 -6.66 -4.28
N VAL A 62 -5.02 -5.51 -3.60
CA VAL A 62 -5.59 -5.33 -2.25
C VAL A 62 -7.11 -5.47 -2.27
N ALA A 63 -7.79 -4.87 -3.24
CA ALA A 63 -9.24 -4.97 -3.38
C ALA A 63 -9.68 -6.43 -3.60
N ALA A 64 -8.97 -7.19 -4.44
CA ALA A 64 -9.27 -8.59 -4.70
C ALA A 64 -9.11 -9.45 -3.43
N VAL A 65 -7.99 -9.31 -2.72
CA VAL A 65 -7.75 -10.03 -1.46
C VAL A 65 -8.80 -9.65 -0.40
N GLY A 66 -9.07 -8.35 -0.24
CA GLY A 66 -10.06 -7.85 0.70
C GLY A 66 -11.47 -8.37 0.40
N PHE A 67 -11.86 -8.41 -0.87
CA PHE A 67 -13.15 -8.96 -1.29
C PHE A 67 -13.29 -10.46 -1.00
N LEU A 68 -12.26 -11.24 -1.31
CA LEU A 68 -12.26 -12.69 -1.02
C LEU A 68 -12.31 -12.97 0.48
N TRP A 69 -11.55 -12.21 1.27
CA TRP A 69 -11.57 -12.31 2.72
C TRP A 69 -12.95 -11.96 3.27
N TYR A 70 -13.52 -10.84 2.85
CA TYR A 70 -14.85 -10.43 3.26
C TYR A 70 -15.91 -11.48 2.93
N LYS A 71 -15.92 -12.02 1.71
CA LYS A 71 -16.88 -13.05 1.30
C LYS A 71 -16.73 -14.33 2.13
N LYS A 72 -15.50 -14.72 2.47
CA LYS A 72 -15.22 -15.95 3.24
C LYS A 72 -15.57 -15.83 4.72
N TYR A 73 -15.35 -14.66 5.32
CA TYR A 73 -15.48 -14.45 6.77
C TYR A 73 -16.67 -13.59 7.19
N ARG A 74 -17.47 -13.09 6.25
CA ARG A 74 -18.75 -12.44 6.56
C ARG A 74 -19.61 -13.42 7.36
N ARG A 75 -19.92 -13.06 8.61
CA ARG A 75 -20.75 -13.84 9.53
C ARG A 75 -22.09 -14.11 8.84
N LYS A 76 -22.46 -15.39 8.73
CA LYS A 76 -23.83 -15.76 8.37
C LYS A 76 -24.71 -15.51 9.59
N ASN A 77 -25.96 -15.12 9.37
CA ASN A 77 -26.94 -15.09 10.44
C ASN A 77 -27.02 -16.51 11.01
N VAL A 78 -26.49 -16.68 12.23
CA VAL A 78 -26.62 -17.93 12.97
C VAL A 78 -27.98 -17.84 13.64
N GLU A 79 -28.89 -18.75 13.32
CA GLU A 79 -30.10 -18.91 14.11
C GLU A 79 -29.67 -19.33 15.52
N LEU A 80 -29.74 -18.38 16.45
CA LEU A 80 -29.48 -18.65 17.86
C LEU A 80 -30.70 -19.37 18.42
N ASN A 81 -30.65 -20.70 18.42
CA ASN A 81 -31.59 -21.54 19.14
C ASN A 81 -31.31 -21.40 20.64
N MET A 82 -31.81 -20.32 21.25
CA MET A 82 -31.75 -20.18 22.70
C MET A 82 -32.76 -21.16 23.30
N ARG A 83 -32.25 -22.14 24.05
CA ARG A 83 -33.07 -23.07 24.83
C ARG A 83 -33.98 -22.23 25.73
N SER A 84 -35.30 -22.36 25.56
CA SER A 84 -36.29 -21.58 26.30
C SER A 84 -36.47 -22.04 27.75
N GLU A 85 -35.66 -23.00 28.21
CA GLU A 85 -35.70 -23.43 29.60
C GLU A 85 -35.05 -22.39 30.49
N LYS A 86 -35.74 -22.07 31.58
CA LYS A 86 -35.17 -21.23 32.63
C LYS A 86 -33.99 -21.96 33.25
N LEU A 87 -32.81 -21.36 33.15
CA LEU A 87 -31.63 -21.78 33.90
C LEU A 87 -31.91 -21.56 35.39
N ASN A 88 -32.18 -22.65 36.11
CA ASN A 88 -32.26 -22.64 37.57
C ASN A 88 -30.84 -22.54 38.12
N LEU A 89 -30.37 -21.31 38.30
CA LEU A 89 -29.20 -21.00 39.11
C LEU A 89 -29.70 -20.95 40.55
N ASN A 90 -29.40 -22.01 41.30
CA ASN A 90 -29.72 -22.20 42.72
C ASN A 90 -29.44 -20.96 43.58
#